data_AF-W8FT36-F1
#
_entry.id   AF-W8FT36-F1
#
_cell.length_a   1.000
_cell.length_b   1.000
_cell.length_c   1.000
_cell.angle_alpha   90.00
_cell.angle_beta   90.00
_cell.angle_gamma   90.00
#
_symmetry.space_group_name_H-M   'P 1'
#
loop_
_entity.id
_entity.type
_entity.pdbx_description
1 polymer ?
#
loop_
_entity_poly.entity_id
_entity_poly.type
_entity_poly.pdbx_seq_one_letter_code
_entity_poly.pdbx_strand_id
1 'polypeptide(L)' 'TPVDDLDRCCQVHDQCYSDAMQHPECWPIFDNPYTELYHYSCDEANRKVTCGRKNDECEMFICECDKK' A
#
# COMPACT_ATOMS: atom_id res chain seq x y z
N THR A 1 -14.13 -0.94 -16.64
CA THR A 1 -14.22 0.50 -16.27
C THR A 1 -14.90 0.60 -14.94
N PRO A 2 -14.49 1.49 -14.01
CA PRO A 2 -15.08 1.59 -12.69
C PRO A 2 -16.60 1.79 -12.76
N VAL A 3 -17.35 1.02 -11.97
CA VAL A 3 -18.83 1.09 -11.95
C VAL A 3 -19.37 2.17 -11.01
N ASP A 4 -18.58 2.54 -10.01
CA ASP A 4 -18.86 3.59 -9.04
C ASP A 4 -17.54 4.16 -8.47
N ASP A 5 -17.65 5.08 -7.49
CA ASP A 5 -16.50 5.72 -6.87
C ASP A 5 -15.70 4.75 -5.99
N LEU A 6 -16.33 3.72 -5.42
CA LEU A 6 -15.63 2.71 -4.63
C LEU A 6 -14.77 1.82 -5.54
N ASP A 7 -15.32 1.41 -6.68
CA ASP A 7 -14.59 0.64 -7.70
C ASP A 7 -13.43 1.45 -8.30
N ARG A 8 -13.53 2.79 -8.33
CA ARG A 8 -12.42 3.66 -8.68
C ARG A 8 -11.29 3.62 -7.64
N CYS A 9 -11.61 3.56 -6.35
CA CYS A 9 -10.61 3.37 -5.30
C CYS A 9 -9.86 2.04 -5.51
N CYS A 10 -10.59 0.95 -5.78
CA CYS A 10 -10.00 -0.34 -6.08
C CYS A 10 -9.12 -0.30 -7.34
N GLN A 11 -9.57 0.36 -8.42
CA GLN A 11 -8.75 0.54 -9.61
C GLN A 11 -7.41 1.27 -9.33
N VAL A 12 -7.45 2.30 -8.48
CA VAL A 12 -6.24 3.03 -8.08
C VAL A 12 -5.33 2.16 -7.21
N HIS A 13 -5.92 1.36 -6.31
CA HIS A 13 -5.19 0.40 -5.47
C HIS A 13 -4.51 -0.67 -6.32
N ASP A 14 -5.22 -1.27 -7.28
CA ASP A 14 -4.69 -2.28 -8.21
C ASP A 14 -3.51 -1.74 -9.04
N GLN A 15 -3.62 -0.49 -9.51
CA GLN A 15 -2.51 0.17 -10.21
C GLN A 15 -1.33 0.40 -9.26
N CYS A 16 -1.57 0.81 -8.03
CA CYS A 16 -0.53 1.01 -7.03
C CYS A 16 0.23 -0.30 -6.73
N TYR A 17 -0.49 -1.42 -6.60
CA TYR A 17 0.13 -2.75 -6.44
C TYR A 17 0.91 -3.19 -7.68
N SER A 18 0.41 -2.88 -8.89
CA SER A 18 1.12 -3.13 -10.14
C SER A 18 2.44 -2.35 -10.20
N ASP A 19 2.45 -1.12 -9.69
CA ASP A 19 3.66 -0.30 -9.59
C ASP A 19 4.61 -0.83 -8.51
N ALA A 20 4.08 -1.29 -7.37
CA ALA A 20 4.87 -1.92 -6.29
C ALA A 20 5.60 -3.18 -6.79
N MET A 21 4.93 -4.03 -7.57
CA MET A 21 5.55 -5.22 -8.18
C MET A 21 6.68 -4.91 -9.17
N GLN A 22 6.75 -3.68 -9.67
CA GLN A 22 7.81 -3.20 -10.55
C GLN A 22 8.85 -2.35 -9.81
N HIS A 23 8.63 -2.08 -8.52
CA HIS A 23 9.48 -1.21 -7.74
C HIS A 23 10.82 -1.92 -7.45
N PRO A 24 11.98 -1.27 -7.70
CA PRO A 24 13.28 -1.93 -7.58
C PRO A 24 13.61 -2.38 -6.15
N GLU A 25 13.11 -1.64 -5.15
CA GLU A 25 13.28 -1.99 -3.74
C GLU A 25 12.35 -3.15 -3.29
N CYS A 26 11.43 -3.62 -4.14
CA CYS A 26 10.50 -4.72 -3.86
C CYS A 26 10.86 -6.03 -4.60
N TRP A 27 12.15 -6.37 -4.68
CA TRP A 27 12.68 -7.50 -5.48
C TRP A 27 13.16 -8.77 -4.73
N PRO A 28 13.24 -8.83 -3.39
CA PRO A 28 13.39 -10.09 -2.66
C PRO A 28 12.18 -11.03 -2.82
N ILE A 29 12.39 -12.34 -2.66
CA ILE A 29 11.40 -13.41 -2.95
C ILE A 29 10.08 -13.26 -2.15
N PHE A 30 10.09 -12.52 -1.04
CA PHE A 30 8.92 -12.33 -0.16
C PHE A 30 8.26 -10.95 -0.28
N ASP A 31 8.85 -10.05 -1.06
CA ASP A 31 8.50 -8.63 -1.08
C ASP A 31 7.54 -8.36 -2.24
N ASN A 32 6.36 -8.96 -2.16
CA ASN A 32 5.25 -8.64 -3.05
C ASN A 32 4.15 -7.93 -2.25
N PRO A 33 3.33 -7.08 -2.89
CA PRO A 33 2.39 -6.23 -2.17
C PRO A 33 1.26 -7.02 -1.47
N TYR A 34 1.12 -8.32 -1.75
CA TYR A 34 0.15 -9.18 -1.07
C TYR A 34 0.69 -9.86 0.19
N THR A 35 2.01 -9.97 0.36
CA THR A 35 2.62 -10.68 1.49
C THR A 35 3.60 -9.85 2.30
N GLU A 36 4.01 -8.68 1.80
CA GLU A 36 4.90 -7.77 2.51
C GLU A 36 4.29 -7.30 3.84
N LEU A 37 5.09 -7.31 4.90
CA LEU A 37 4.69 -6.82 6.20
C LEU A 37 5.24 -5.41 6.40
N TYR A 38 4.36 -4.44 6.58
CA TYR A 38 4.76 -3.06 6.86
C TYR A 38 4.26 -2.59 8.23
N HIS A 39 4.93 -1.59 8.79
CA HIS A 39 4.49 -0.92 10.00
C HIS A 39 3.47 0.18 9.68
N TYR A 40 2.34 0.16 10.40
CA TYR A 40 1.35 1.23 10.39
C TYR A 40 0.83 1.51 11.81
N SER A 41 0.13 2.63 11.96
CA SER A 41 -0.64 2.96 13.16
C SER A 41 -2.01 3.50 12.78
N CYS A 42 -3.00 3.24 13.62
CA CYS A 42 -4.36 3.75 13.46
C CYS A 42 -4.74 4.59 14.68
N ASP A 43 -4.98 5.87 14.47
CA ASP A 43 -5.66 6.74 15.43
C ASP A 43 -7.16 6.64 15.18
N GLU A 44 -7.83 5.76 15.92
CA GLU A 44 -9.26 5.50 15.75
C GLU A 44 -10.13 6.73 16.06
N ALA A 45 -9.71 7.56 17.02
CA ALA A 45 -10.46 8.75 17.42
C ALA A 45 -10.50 9.79 16.29
N ASN A 46 -9.39 9.93 15.55
CA ASN A 46 -9.29 10.82 14.40
C ASN A 46 -9.48 10.11 13.05
N ARG A 47 -9.76 8.80 13.06
CA ARG A 47 -9.87 7.94 11.86
C ARG A 47 -8.68 8.09 10.91
N LYS A 48 -7.48 8.14 11.48
CA LYS A 48 -6.26 8.44 10.74
C LYS A 48 -5.30 7.26 10.76
N VAL A 49 -5.05 6.69 9.59
CA VAL A 49 -3.98 5.72 9.36
C VAL A 49 -2.68 6.46 9.06
N THR A 50 -1.56 6.00 9.61
CA THR A 50 -0.22 6.54 9.35
C THR A 50 0.77 5.41 9.08
N CYS A 51 1.45 5.46 7.95
CA CYS A 51 2.55 4.55 7.63
C CYS A 51 3.77 4.86 8.49
N GLY A 52 4.32 3.81 9.09
CA GLY A 52 5.34 3.91 10.13
C GLY A 52 6.71 4.31 9.58
N ARG A 53 7.45 5.14 10.31
CA ARG A 53 8.81 5.55 9.94
C ARG A 53 9.86 4.42 9.95
N LYS A 54 9.46 3.24 10.43
CA LYS A 54 10.31 2.05 10.47
C LYS A 54 10.30 1.29 9.14
N ASN A 55 9.38 1.64 8.24
CA ASN A 55 9.29 1.02 6.95
C ASN A 55 10.51 1.38 6.11
N ASP A 56 11.07 0.38 5.43
CA ASP A 56 11.92 0.61 4.29
C ASP A 56 11.12 1.14 3.09
N GLU A 57 11.77 1.27 1.95
CA GLU A 57 11.16 1.86 0.76
C GLU A 57 10.02 1.01 0.21
N CYS A 58 10.15 -0.33 0.19
CA CYS A 58 9.10 -1.21 -0.31
C CYS A 58 7.91 -1.26 0.64
N GLU A 59 8.18 -1.49 1.94
CA GLU A 59 7.18 -1.50 3.00
C GLU A 59 6.39 -0.18 3.05
N MET A 60 7.09 0.96 2.85
CA MET A 60 6.46 2.28 2.83
C MET A 60 5.58 2.45 1.59
N PHE A 61 6.07 2.05 0.41
CA PHE A 61 5.34 2.15 -0.84
C PHE A 61 4.01 1.39 -0.75
N ILE A 62 4.04 0.14 -0.28
CA ILE A 62 2.87 -0.72 -0.16
C ILE A 62 1.91 -0.18 0.91
N CYS A 63 2.41 0.25 2.07
CA CYS A 63 1.58 0.87 3.10
C CYS A 63 0.83 2.11 2.58
N GLU A 64 1.49 2.94 1.76
CA GLU A 64 0.88 4.13 1.16
C GLU A 64 -0.13 3.78 0.05
N CYS A 65 -0.03 2.60 -0.58
CA CYS A 65 -1.09 2.07 -1.44
C CYS A 65 -2.34 1.74 -0.61
N ASP A 66 -2.18 1.03 0.51
CA ASP A 66 -3.30 0.57 1.35
C ASP A 66 -3.96 1.68 2.17
N LYS A 67 -3.22 2.75 2.46
CA LYS A 67 -3.74 3.92 3.19
C LYS A 67 -4.67 4.81 2.35
N LYS A 68 -4.46 4.86 1.04
CA LYS A 68 -5.18 5.76 0.12
C LYS A 68 -6.63 5.34 -0.08
#